data_AF-A0A9Q3KEI7-F1
#
_entry.id   AF-A0A9Q3KEI7-F1
#
_cell.length_a   1.000
_cell.length_b   1.000
_cell.length_c   1.000
_cell.angle_alpha   90.00
_cell.angle_beta   90.00
_cell.angle_gamma   90.00
#
_symmetry.space_group_name_H-M   'P 1'
#
loop_
_entity.id
_entity.type
_entity.pdbx_description
1 polymer ?
#
loop_
_entity_poly.entity_id
_entity_poly.type
_entity_poly.pdbx_seq_one_letter_code
_entity_poly.pdbx_strand_id
1 'polypeptide(L)'
;MLRKNRVAFAIGEEPLGEIRGHDIELYLDVERPYPPMLRRPPYPASLETRKEIEKHINELLEMDVIRKIGHNEIVEITTPVLITWNTGRSRLCGD
;
A
#
# COMPACT_ATOMS: atom_id res chain seq x y z
N MET A 1 -12.59 -31.01 6.92
CA MET A 1 -13.16 -29.69 6.59
C MET A 1 -12.11 -28.76 5.99
N LEU A 2 -10.97 -28.51 6.67
CA LEU A 2 -9.86 -27.65 6.21
C LEU A 2 -9.32 -27.94 4.80
N ARG A 3 -9.16 -29.21 4.39
CA ARG A 3 -8.66 -29.56 3.04
C ARG A 3 -9.64 -29.29 1.90
N LYS A 4 -10.95 -29.37 2.14
CA LYS A 4 -11.98 -29.24 1.08
C LYS A 4 -12.19 -27.79 0.66
N ASN A 5 -11.96 -26.85 1.57
CA ASN A 5 -12.17 -25.42 1.34
C ASN A 5 -10.84 -24.65 1.37
N ARG A 6 -9.73 -25.26 0.93
CA ARG A 6 -8.38 -24.69 1.01
C ARG A 6 -8.32 -23.28 0.40
N VAL A 7 -8.96 -23.07 -0.74
CA VAL A 7 -9.08 -21.80 -1.46
C VAL A 7 -9.85 -20.70 -0.72
N ALA A 8 -10.58 -21.05 0.35
CA ALA A 8 -11.27 -20.07 1.19
C ALA A 8 -10.38 -19.50 2.29
N PHE A 9 -9.13 -19.99 2.43
CA PHE A 9 -8.17 -19.51 3.42
C PHE A 9 -7.08 -18.71 2.71
N ALA A 10 -6.68 -17.58 3.29
CA ALA A 10 -5.52 -16.82 2.85
C ALA A 10 -4.24 -17.63 3.11
N ILE A 11 -3.87 -18.48 2.17
CA ILE A 11 -2.60 -19.19 2.12
C ILE A 11 -1.64 -18.37 1.25
N GLY A 12 -0.39 -18.18 1.70
CA GLY A 12 0.58 -17.29 1.03
C GLY A 12 1.10 -17.75 -0.34
N GLU A 13 0.45 -18.76 -0.95
CA GLU A 13 0.78 -19.28 -2.28
C GLU A 13 -0.16 -18.72 -3.36
N GLU A 14 -1.30 -18.14 -2.98
CA GLU A 14 -2.30 -17.59 -3.89
C GLU A 14 -2.26 -16.05 -3.86
N PRO A 15 -2.37 -15.38 -5.03
CA PRO A 15 -2.39 -13.92 -5.07
C PRO A 15 -3.58 -13.37 -4.28
N LEU A 16 -3.34 -12.34 -3.47
CA LEU A 16 -4.44 -11.68 -2.78
C LEU A 16 -5.29 -10.91 -3.80
N GLY A 17 -6.61 -11.12 -3.75
CA GLY A 17 -7.54 -10.24 -4.46
C GLY A 17 -7.67 -10.50 -5.96
N GLU A 18 -7.50 -11.73 -6.45
CA GLU A 18 -7.84 -12.12 -7.84
C GLU A 18 -9.37 -12.12 -8.10
N ILE A 19 -10.10 -11.15 -7.53
CA ILE A 19 -11.53 -10.97 -7.70
C ILE A 19 -11.73 -9.99 -8.86
N ARG A 20 -12.16 -10.52 -10.00
CA ARG A 20 -12.38 -9.73 -11.22
C ARG A 20 -13.70 -8.95 -11.13
N GLY A 21 -13.71 -7.70 -11.62
CA GLY A 21 -14.92 -6.88 -11.73
C GLY A 21 -15.30 -6.08 -10.49
N HIS A 22 -14.39 -5.96 -9.51
CA HIS A 22 -14.55 -5.16 -8.30
C HIS A 22 -13.71 -3.88 -8.33
N ASP A 23 -13.31 -3.43 -9.53
CA ASP A 23 -12.59 -2.18 -9.71
C ASP A 23 -13.47 -1.01 -9.22
N ILE A 24 -12.87 -0.11 -8.44
CA ILE A 24 -13.55 1.05 -7.87
C ILE A 24 -13.08 2.30 -8.60
N GLU A 25 -14.02 3.07 -9.14
CA GLU A 25 -13.76 4.42 -9.61
C GLU A 25 -13.95 5.41 -8.45
N LEU A 26 -12.88 6.11 -8.10
CA LEU A 26 -12.88 7.15 -7.07
C LEU A 26 -12.78 8.52 -7.73
N TYR A 27 -13.69 9.42 -7.35
CA TYR A 27 -13.74 10.79 -7.82
C TYR A 27 -13.46 11.73 -6.65
N LEU A 28 -12.61 12.73 -6.88
CA LEU A 28 -12.41 13.83 -5.94
C LEU A 28 -13.54 14.84 -6.08
N ASP A 29 -13.93 15.44 -4.96
CA ASP A 29 -14.86 16.55 -4.88
C ASP A 29 -14.23 17.91 -5.23
N VAL A 30 -12.92 17.92 -5.52
CA VAL A 30 -12.13 19.10 -5.87
C VAL A 30 -11.50 18.95 -7.24
N GLU A 31 -11.40 20.06 -7.97
CA GLU A 31 -10.75 20.14 -9.27
C GLU A 31 -9.31 20.67 -9.16
N ARG A 32 -8.55 20.55 -10.26
CA ARG A 32 -7.19 21.10 -10.32
C ARG A 32 -7.20 22.64 -10.34
N PRO A 33 -6.21 23.31 -9.74
CA PRO A 33 -5.07 22.74 -9.03
C PRO A 33 -5.45 22.17 -7.66
N TYR A 34 -4.98 20.95 -7.36
CA TYR A 34 -5.27 20.29 -6.10
C TYR A 34 -4.66 21.04 -4.90
N PRO A 35 -5.31 21.02 -3.73
CA PRO A 35 -4.79 21.68 -2.54
C PRO A 35 -3.43 21.08 -2.14
N PRO A 36 -2.49 21.89 -1.59
CA PRO A 36 -1.17 21.42 -1.18
C PRO A 36 -1.20 20.24 -0.19
N MET A 37 -2.29 20.11 0.58
CA MET A 37 -2.51 19.00 1.50
C MET A 37 -2.59 17.63 0.81
N LEU A 38 -2.88 17.58 -0.49
CA LEU A 38 -2.86 16.34 -1.28
C LEU A 38 -1.46 16.03 -1.83
N ARG A 39 -0.45 16.90 -1.65
CA ARG A 39 0.94 16.70 -2.11
C ARG A 39 1.90 16.78 -0.94
N ARG A 40 1.76 15.86 0.01
CA ARG A 40 2.58 15.87 1.22
C ARG A 40 3.89 15.12 0.98
N PRO A 41 5.04 15.71 1.37
CA PRO A 41 6.32 15.03 1.28
C PRO A 41 6.40 13.88 2.30
N PRO A 42 7.29 12.89 2.08
CA PRO A 42 7.52 11.83 3.05
C PRO A 42 8.09 12.40 4.36
N TYR A 43 7.70 11.81 5.49
CA TYR A 43 8.28 12.18 6.77
C TYR A 43 9.75 11.74 6.87
N PRO A 44 10.62 12.53 7.53
CA PRO A 44 11.95 12.07 7.89
C PRO A 44 11.86 10.81 8.74
N ALA A 45 12.53 9.75 8.30
CA ALA A 45 12.55 8.45 8.98
C ALA A 45 13.97 8.08 9.42
N SER A 46 14.08 7.45 10.59
CA SER A 46 15.34 6.87 11.07
C SER A 46 15.79 5.72 10.16
N LEU A 47 17.06 5.32 10.26
CA LEU A 47 17.57 4.16 9.49
C LEU A 47 16.79 2.88 9.79
N GLU A 48 16.40 2.66 11.04
CA GLU A 48 15.59 1.52 11.46
C GLU A 48 14.20 1.58 10.84
N THR A 49 13.52 2.74 10.93
CA THR A 49 12.20 2.93 10.33
C THR A 49 12.23 2.73 8.81
N ARG A 50 13.27 3.22 8.12
CA ARG A 50 13.41 3.02 6.67
C ARG A 50 13.54 1.55 6.29
N LYS A 51 14.29 0.75 7.05
CA LYS A 51 14.42 -0.70 6.82
C LYS A 51 13.07 -1.41 6.97
N GLU A 52 12.29 -1.05 7.98
CA GLU A 52 10.96 -1.61 8.15
C GLU A 52 10.00 -1.17 7.04
N ILE A 53 10.03 0.10 6.61
CA ILE A 53 9.26 0.57 5.45
C ILE A 53 9.62 -0.22 4.21
N GLU A 54 10.91 -0.38 3.92
CA GLU A 54 11.39 -1.12 2.75
C GLU A 54 10.94 -2.57 2.77
N LYS A 55 11.03 -3.23 3.94
CA LYS A 55 10.51 -4.59 4.12
C LYS A 55 9.02 -4.69 3.77
N HIS A 56 8.17 -3.84 4.34
CA HIS A 56 6.71 -3.85 4.06
C HIS A 56 6.40 -3.52 2.59
N ILE A 57 7.12 -2.57 1.99
CA ILE A 57 6.95 -2.23 0.57
C ILE A 57 7.29 -3.43 -0.31
N ASN A 58 8.39 -4.14 -0.03
CA ASN A 58 8.78 -5.32 -0.79
C ASN A 58 7.75 -6.45 -0.67
N GLU A 59 7.24 -6.72 0.54
CA GLU A 59 6.16 -7.69 0.75
C GLU A 59 4.90 -7.32 -0.07
N LEU A 60 4.49 -6.05 -0.06
CA LEU A 60 3.32 -5.58 -0.82
C LEU A 60 3.53 -5.63 -2.35
N LEU A 61 4.76 -5.42 -2.82
CA LEU A 61 5.12 -5.58 -4.24
C LEU A 61 5.08 -7.05 -4.67
N GLU A 62 5.59 -7.96 -3.84
CA GLU A 62 5.56 -9.41 -4.10
C GLU A 62 4.12 -9.95 -4.15
N MET A 63 3.23 -9.36 -3.35
CA MET A 63 1.81 -9.70 -3.30
C MET A 63 0.96 -9.01 -4.37
N ASP A 64 1.56 -8.19 -5.24
CA ASP A 64 0.88 -7.39 -6.27
C ASP A 64 -0.23 -6.46 -5.73
N VAL A 65 -0.09 -6.03 -4.46
CA VAL A 65 -1.04 -5.10 -3.81
C VAL A 65 -0.71 -3.65 -4.17
N ILE A 66 0.58 -3.35 -4.35
CA ILE A 66 1.07 -2.06 -4.82
C ILE A 66 1.99 -2.27 -6.02
N ARG A 67 2.15 -1.22 -6.83
CA ARG A 67 3.07 -1.23 -7.98
C ARG A 67 3.95 0.00 -8.00
N LYS A 68 5.07 -0.10 -8.71
CA LYS A 68 5.85 1.08 -9.08
C LYS A 68 5.10 1.88 -10.14
N ILE A 69 5.08 3.19 -9.97
CA ILE A 69 4.59 4.13 -10.99
C ILE A 69 5.70 4.31 -12.03
N GLY A 70 5.35 4.22 -13.31
CA GLY A 70 6.28 4.34 -14.43
C GLY A 70 6.80 5.76 -14.62
N HIS A 71 7.92 5.90 -15.34
CA HIS A 71 8.59 7.20 -15.55
C HIS A 71 7.70 8.28 -16.19
N ASN A 72 6.75 7.88 -17.04
CA ASN A 72 5.86 8.77 -17.77
C ASN A 72 4.51 9.00 -17.07
N GLU A 73 4.27 8.37 -15.91
CA GLU A 73 3.03 8.52 -15.16
C GLU A 73 3.16 9.69 -14.18
N ILE A 74 2.21 10.62 -14.22
CA ILE A 74 2.19 11.79 -13.35
C ILE A 74 1.55 11.43 -12.02
N VAL A 75 2.28 11.62 -10.92
CA VAL A 75 1.74 11.49 -9.56
C VAL A 75 1.34 12.87 -9.07
N GLU A 76 0.03 13.10 -8.92
CA GLU A 76 -0.50 14.38 -8.48
C GLU A 76 -0.86 14.44 -7.00
N ILE A 77 -1.00 13.27 -6.38
CA ILE A 77 -1.41 13.10 -4.99
C ILE A 77 -0.36 12.23 -4.29
N THR A 78 0.15 12.69 -3.16
CA THR A 78 1.10 11.96 -2.34
C THR A 78 0.72 12.08 -0.87
N THR A 79 0.68 10.92 -0.21
CA THR A 79 0.45 10.81 1.23
C THR A 79 1.67 10.14 1.86
N PRO A 80 2.24 10.70 2.93
CA PRO A 80 3.36 10.08 3.61
C PRO A 80 2.94 8.75 4.24
N VAL A 81 3.91 7.86 4.37
CA VAL A 81 3.75 6.62 5.12
C VAL A 81 4.61 6.67 6.39
N LEU A 82 4.18 5.94 7.41
CA LEU A 82 4.85 5.84 8.69
C LEU A 82 4.82 4.40 9.20
N ILE A 83 5.72 4.10 10.14
CA ILE A 83 5.73 2.82 10.85
C ILE A 83 5.10 3.01 12.22
N THR A 84 4.11 2.19 12.52
CA THR A 84 3.61 2.00 13.88
C THR A 84 4.13 0.68 14.43
N TRP A 85 4.31 0.62 15.74
CA TRP A 85 4.77 -0.58 16.43
C TRP A 85 3.65 -1.11 17.32
N ASN A 86 3.36 -2.40 17.19
CA ASN A 86 2.43 -3.09 18.06
C ASN A 86 2.99 -4.47 18.43
N THR A 87 3.10 -4.77 19.73
CA THR A 87 3.61 -6.06 20.25
C THR A 87 4.95 -6.49 19.62
N GLY A 88 5.88 -5.55 19.42
CA GLY A 88 7.19 -5.83 18.82
C GLY A 88 7.17 -6.08 17.31
N ARG A 89 6.06 -5.81 16.61
CA ARG A 89 5.94 -5.89 15.16
C ARG A 89 5.65 -4.52 14.56
N SER A 90 6.31 -4.22 13.45
CA SER A 90 6.08 -3.00 12.67
C SER A 90 4.86 -3.15 11.75
N ARG A 91 4.19 -2.03 11.47
CA ARG A 91 3.10 -1.91 10.49
C ARG A 91 3.31 -0.65 9.66
N LEU A 92 3.19 -0.76 8.34
CA LEU A 92 3.15 0.38 7.43
C LEU A 92 1.75 1.01 7.44
N CYS A 93 1.68 2.31 7.67
CA CYS A 93 0.44 3.07 7.71
C CYS A 93 0.54 4.28 6.78
N GLY A 94 -0.49 4.52 5.96
CA GLY A 94 -0.70 5.83 5.34
C GLY A 94 -1.25 6.80 6.40
N ASP A 95 -0.85 8.06 6.30
CA ASP A 95 -1.35 9.16 7.14
C ASP A 95 -2.73 9.68 6.68
#